data_AF-A0A544Z0A4-F1
#
_entry.id   AF-A0A544Z0A4-F1
#
_cell.length_a   1.000
_cell.length_b   1.000
_cell.length_c   1.000
_cell.angle_alpha   90.00
_cell.angle_beta   90.00
_cell.angle_gamma   90.00
#
_symmetry.space_group_name_H-M   'P 1'
#
loop_
_entity.id
_entity.type
_entity.pdbx_description
1 polymer ?
#
loop_
_entity_poly.entity_id
_entity_poly.type
_entity_poly.pdbx_seq_one_letter_code
_entity_poly.pdbx_strand_id
1 'polypeptide(L)'
;MRVLLVGAGGVGTAITRIAARRSFFEHMVVADYDLSRAEAAVGALGEAGVRFSPRRVDASDEAAVVALLAEHRCDVLLNATDPRFVMPLFRAALSAGAHYLDMAMSLSRPHPERPHDVCGVKLGDAQFEMAGEWEKAGRLALVGIGVEPGLSDVFARYAADELFDHIEEIGIRDGADLTVDGYDFAPSFSIWTTIEECLNPPVVYEAGRGWFTTPPFSEPE
;
A
#
# COMPACT_ATOMS: atom_id res chain seq x y z
N MET A 1 -0.92 -21.73 -2.81
CA MET A 1 0.03 -20.63 -2.57
C MET A 1 0.15 -20.33 -1.08
N ARG A 2 1.30 -19.84 -0.64
CA ARG A 2 1.60 -19.42 0.74
C ARG A 2 1.91 -17.93 0.77
N VAL A 3 1.43 -17.21 1.77
CA VAL A 3 1.48 -15.74 1.81
C VAL A 3 2.30 -15.27 3.00
N LEU A 4 3.19 -14.30 2.80
CA LEU A 4 3.77 -13.49 3.86
C LEU A 4 3.06 -12.15 3.90
N LEU A 5 2.24 -11.92 4.92
CA LEU A 5 1.69 -10.61 5.26
C LEU A 5 2.67 -9.88 6.18
N VAL A 6 3.15 -8.72 5.78
CA VAL A 6 3.99 -7.86 6.63
C VAL A 6 3.18 -6.64 7.08
N GLY A 7 3.12 -6.42 8.39
CA GLY A 7 2.27 -5.43 9.05
C GLY A 7 1.02 -6.06 9.65
N ALA A 8 0.89 -6.00 10.98
CA ALA A 8 -0.25 -6.47 11.76
C ALA A 8 -1.00 -5.32 12.46
N GLY A 9 -0.97 -4.12 11.85
CA GLY A 9 -1.79 -2.96 12.27
C GLY A 9 -3.27 -3.14 11.93
N GLY A 10 -4.01 -2.02 11.84
CA GLY A 10 -5.45 -2.04 11.53
C GLY A 10 -5.76 -2.77 10.21
N VAL A 11 -5.06 -2.40 9.14
CA VAL A 11 -5.24 -3.01 7.81
C VAL A 11 -4.78 -4.47 7.79
N GLY A 12 -3.60 -4.78 8.33
CA GLY A 12 -3.09 -6.15 8.44
C GLY A 12 -4.02 -7.10 9.22
N THR A 13 -4.60 -6.61 10.31
CA THR A 13 -5.59 -7.35 11.11
C THR A 13 -6.88 -7.58 10.29
N ALA A 14 -7.35 -6.58 9.54
CA ALA A 14 -8.51 -6.73 8.67
C ALA A 14 -8.25 -7.75 7.55
N ILE A 15 -7.09 -7.70 6.89
CA ILE A 15 -6.64 -8.68 5.89
C ILE A 15 -6.66 -10.08 6.49
N THR A 16 -6.07 -10.25 7.67
CA THR A 16 -6.00 -11.54 8.37
C THR A 16 -7.41 -12.14 8.62
N ARG A 17 -8.35 -11.32 9.09
CA ARG A 17 -9.77 -11.73 9.29
C ARG A 17 -10.51 -12.04 7.99
N ILE A 18 -10.24 -11.31 6.91
CA ILE A 18 -10.81 -11.59 5.60
C ILE A 18 -10.25 -12.91 5.06
N ALA A 19 -8.92 -13.09 5.13
CA ALA A 19 -8.21 -14.26 4.65
C ALA A 19 -8.64 -15.54 5.37
N ALA A 20 -8.98 -15.48 6.67
CA ALA A 20 -9.49 -16.62 7.42
C ALA A 20 -10.74 -17.27 6.77
N ARG A 21 -11.52 -16.49 6.02
CA ARG A 21 -12.73 -16.92 5.30
C ARG A 21 -12.46 -17.37 3.86
N ARG A 22 -11.20 -17.41 3.41
CA ARG A 22 -10.81 -17.76 2.04
C ARG A 22 -9.99 -19.05 2.00
N SER A 23 -10.21 -19.84 0.95
CA SER A 23 -9.60 -21.17 0.76
C SER A 23 -8.55 -21.24 -0.36
N PHE A 24 -8.29 -20.14 -1.09
CA PHE A 24 -7.38 -20.14 -2.24
C PHE A 24 -5.89 -20.23 -1.85
N PHE A 25 -5.55 -20.05 -0.58
CA PHE A 25 -4.18 -20.15 -0.06
C PHE A 25 -4.06 -21.23 1.02
N GLU A 26 -2.87 -21.80 1.15
CA GLU A 26 -2.57 -22.91 2.07
C GLU A 26 -2.23 -22.38 3.47
N HIS A 27 -1.35 -21.38 3.55
CA HIS A 27 -0.84 -20.84 4.81
C HIS A 27 -0.52 -19.34 4.68
N MET A 28 -0.72 -18.57 5.75
CA MET A 28 -0.33 -17.17 5.83
C MET A 28 0.57 -16.93 7.05
N VAL A 29 1.78 -16.44 6.80
CA VAL A 29 2.64 -15.88 7.84
C VAL A 29 2.20 -14.44 8.08
N VAL A 30 1.85 -14.09 9.31
CA VAL A 30 1.55 -12.71 9.72
C VAL A 30 2.78 -12.21 10.45
N ALA A 31 3.46 -11.22 9.89
CA ALA A 31 4.72 -10.70 10.42
C ALA A 31 4.60 -9.23 10.80
N ASP A 32 5.20 -8.85 11.93
CA ASP A 32 5.26 -7.46 12.38
C ASP A 32 6.59 -7.21 13.12
N TYR A 33 6.98 -5.95 13.28
CA TYR A 33 8.14 -5.59 14.11
C TYR A 33 7.89 -5.92 15.59
N ASP A 34 6.65 -5.69 16.05
CA ASP A 34 6.15 -6.10 17.35
C ASP A 34 5.44 -7.44 17.22
N LEU A 35 6.12 -8.51 17.64
CA LEU A 35 5.59 -9.88 17.57
C LEU A 35 4.21 -10.01 18.22
N SER A 36 3.95 -9.28 19.30
CA SER A 36 2.69 -9.38 20.04
C SER A 36 1.48 -8.96 19.19
N ARG A 37 1.67 -8.05 18.23
CA ARG A 37 0.61 -7.63 17.29
C ARG A 37 0.27 -8.74 16.31
N ALA A 38 1.28 -9.41 15.76
CA ALA A 38 1.08 -10.56 14.89
C ALA A 38 0.41 -11.71 15.65
N GLU A 39 0.84 -11.99 16.88
CA GLU A 39 0.23 -12.99 17.76
C GLU A 39 -1.23 -12.65 18.06
N ALA A 40 -1.55 -11.39 18.38
CA ALA A 40 -2.91 -10.95 18.63
C ALA A 40 -3.80 -11.08 17.38
N ALA A 41 -3.30 -10.69 16.20
CA ALA A 41 -4.04 -10.80 14.95
C ALA A 41 -4.38 -12.26 14.60
N VAL A 42 -3.42 -13.18 14.79
CA VAL A 42 -3.63 -14.62 14.58
C VAL A 42 -4.52 -15.22 15.66
N GLY A 43 -4.29 -14.89 16.93
CA GLY A 43 -5.07 -15.40 18.06
C GLY A 43 -6.56 -15.02 17.99
N ALA A 44 -6.88 -13.84 17.45
CA ALA A 44 -8.25 -13.38 17.24
C ALA A 44 -9.05 -14.24 16.24
N LEU A 45 -8.40 -15.14 15.49
CA LEU A 45 -9.07 -16.03 14.52
C LEU A 45 -9.63 -17.31 15.15
N GLY A 46 -9.25 -17.66 16.38
CA GLY A 46 -9.64 -18.92 17.01
C GLY A 46 -9.23 -20.14 16.18
N GLU A 47 -10.15 -21.08 15.97
CA GLU A 47 -9.89 -22.31 15.20
C GLU A 47 -9.49 -22.04 13.74
N ALA A 48 -9.97 -20.95 13.14
CA ALA A 48 -9.59 -20.56 11.78
C ALA A 48 -8.10 -20.16 11.68
N GLY A 49 -7.45 -19.89 12.82
CA GLY A 49 -6.05 -19.53 12.93
C GLY A 49 -5.05 -20.66 12.64
N VAL A 50 -5.49 -21.91 12.48
CA VAL A 50 -4.58 -23.06 12.25
C VAL A 50 -3.69 -22.91 11.00
N ARG A 51 -4.14 -22.16 9.99
CA ARG A 51 -3.38 -21.87 8.76
C ARG A 51 -2.55 -20.57 8.84
N PHE A 52 -2.41 -20.01 10.02
CA PHE A 52 -1.73 -18.73 10.25
C PHE A 52 -0.61 -18.91 11.27
N SER A 53 0.52 -18.22 11.05
CA SER A 53 1.62 -18.23 12.01
C SER A 53 2.14 -16.81 12.24
N PRO A 54 2.22 -16.36 13.50
CA PRO A 54 2.82 -15.07 13.82
C PRO A 54 4.35 -15.16 13.72
N ARG A 55 4.98 -14.10 13.20
CA ARG A 55 6.44 -13.95 13.12
C ARG A 55 6.85 -12.52 13.41
N ARG A 56 8.10 -12.35 13.85
CA ARG A 56 8.72 -11.03 13.96
C ARG A 56 9.56 -10.77 12.72
N VAL A 57 9.45 -9.57 12.16
CA VAL A 57 10.38 -9.09 11.11
C VAL A 57 10.53 -7.57 11.18
N ASP A 58 11.73 -7.07 10.95
CA ASP A 58 11.95 -5.66 10.66
C ASP A 58 11.78 -5.45 9.15
N ALA A 59 10.74 -4.70 8.76
CA ALA A 59 10.44 -4.47 7.35
C ALA A 59 11.50 -3.63 6.62
N SER A 60 12.40 -2.95 7.36
CA SER A 60 13.55 -2.24 6.77
C SER A 60 14.73 -3.17 6.46
N ASP A 61 14.75 -4.39 7.02
CA ASP A 61 15.79 -5.38 6.77
C ASP A 61 15.38 -6.32 5.62
N GLU A 62 15.78 -5.95 4.41
CA GLU A 62 15.47 -6.71 3.19
C GLU A 62 15.97 -8.16 3.27
N ALA A 63 17.13 -8.41 3.91
CA ALA A 63 17.70 -9.74 4.04
C ALA A 63 16.88 -10.61 5.00
N ALA A 64 16.41 -10.05 6.12
CA ALA A 64 15.50 -10.75 7.03
C ALA A 64 14.16 -11.08 6.36
N VAL A 65 13.62 -10.17 5.55
CA VAL A 65 12.37 -10.41 4.79
C VAL A 65 12.56 -11.54 3.76
N VAL A 66 13.66 -11.53 3.01
CA VAL A 66 14.01 -12.61 2.06
C VAL A 66 14.16 -13.95 2.79
N ALA A 67 14.86 -13.97 3.92
CA ALA A 67 15.03 -15.18 4.73
C ALA A 67 13.67 -15.73 5.19
N LEU A 68 12.76 -14.85 5.62
CA LEU A 68 11.42 -15.25 6.08
C LEU A 68 10.54 -15.79 4.94
N LEU A 69 10.60 -15.17 3.75
CA LEU A 69 9.94 -15.68 2.54
C LEU A 69 10.43 -17.10 2.20
N ALA A 70 11.74 -17.33 2.28
CA ALA A 70 12.36 -18.62 1.99
C ALA A 70 12.03 -19.68 3.05
N GLU A 71 12.20 -19.37 4.34
CA GLU A 71 11.93 -20.28 5.47
C GLU A 71 10.49 -20.83 5.40
N HIS A 72 9.54 -19.93 5.14
CA HIS A 72 8.13 -20.29 5.09
C HIS A 72 7.62 -20.67 3.70
N ARG A 73 8.50 -20.66 2.69
CA ARG A 73 8.18 -20.97 1.28
C ARG A 73 6.99 -20.15 0.78
N CYS A 74 6.98 -18.86 1.07
CA CYS A 74 5.91 -17.96 0.65
C CYS A 74 6.05 -17.60 -0.83
N ASP A 75 4.96 -17.74 -1.57
CA ASP A 75 4.88 -17.40 -3.00
C ASP A 75 4.56 -15.91 -3.22
N VAL A 76 3.99 -15.26 -2.20
CA VAL A 76 3.45 -13.90 -2.28
C VAL A 76 3.84 -13.13 -1.01
N LEU A 77 4.38 -11.92 -1.18
CA LEU A 77 4.48 -10.91 -0.14
C LEU A 77 3.32 -9.92 -0.27
N LEU A 78 2.54 -9.77 0.80
CA LEU A 78 1.49 -8.76 0.93
C LEU A 78 1.93 -7.71 1.95
N ASN A 79 2.17 -6.49 1.48
CA ASN A 79 2.65 -5.38 2.29
C ASN A 79 1.46 -4.56 2.84
N ALA A 80 1.30 -4.60 4.16
CA ALA A 80 0.34 -3.81 4.94
C ALA A 80 1.04 -2.88 5.95
N THR A 81 2.25 -2.44 5.61
CA THR A 81 3.05 -1.52 6.44
C THR A 81 2.95 -0.08 5.97
N ASP A 82 3.54 0.83 6.75
CA ASP A 82 3.69 2.24 6.39
C ASP A 82 4.47 2.42 5.07
N PRO A 83 4.12 3.41 4.22
CA PRO A 83 4.74 3.62 2.90
C PRO A 83 6.26 3.69 2.90
N ARG A 84 6.90 4.07 4.01
CA ARG A 84 8.37 4.08 4.14
C ARG A 84 9.02 2.71 3.92
N PHE A 85 8.27 1.62 4.13
CA PHE A 85 8.75 0.25 3.99
C PHE A 85 8.37 -0.39 2.64
N VAL A 86 7.66 0.33 1.77
CA VAL A 86 7.26 -0.17 0.43
C VAL A 86 8.47 -0.65 -0.35
N MET A 87 9.48 0.21 -0.54
CA MET A 87 10.62 -0.14 -1.38
C MET A 87 11.51 -1.25 -0.80
N PRO A 88 11.83 -1.30 0.52
CA PRO A 88 12.49 -2.46 1.11
C PRO A 88 11.74 -3.77 0.86
N LEU A 89 10.42 -3.82 1.12
CA LEU A 89 9.62 -5.03 0.93
C LEU A 89 9.47 -5.42 -0.55
N PHE A 90 9.36 -4.42 -1.42
CA PHE A 90 9.28 -4.60 -2.88
C PHE A 90 10.55 -5.25 -3.44
N ARG A 91 11.73 -4.74 -3.06
CA ARG A 91 13.02 -5.32 -3.45
C ARG A 91 13.24 -6.71 -2.84
N ALA A 92 12.86 -6.91 -1.58
CA ALA A 92 12.96 -8.21 -0.92
C ALA A 92 12.10 -9.27 -1.62
N ALA A 93 10.85 -8.94 -2.00
CA ALA A 93 9.99 -9.86 -2.73
C ALA A 93 10.58 -10.23 -4.09
N LEU A 94 11.07 -9.26 -4.85
CA LEU A 94 11.71 -9.50 -6.15
C LEU A 94 12.96 -10.40 -5.99
N SER A 95 13.82 -10.10 -5.02
CA SER A 95 15.04 -10.86 -4.71
C SER A 95 14.75 -12.31 -4.32
N ALA A 96 13.69 -12.54 -3.53
CA ALA A 96 13.22 -13.88 -3.17
C ALA A 96 12.49 -14.60 -4.31
N GLY A 97 12.22 -13.92 -5.43
CA GLY A 97 11.42 -14.45 -6.51
C GLY A 97 9.98 -14.73 -6.09
N ALA A 98 9.41 -13.92 -5.20
CA ALA A 98 8.00 -13.95 -4.80
C ALA A 98 7.17 -12.93 -5.60
N HIS A 99 5.86 -13.14 -5.67
CA HIS A 99 4.92 -12.11 -6.09
C HIS A 99 4.78 -11.03 -5.02
N TYR A 100 4.35 -9.84 -5.42
CA TYR A 100 4.21 -8.70 -4.51
C TYR A 100 2.85 -8.01 -4.65
N LEU A 101 2.27 -7.65 -3.52
CA LEU A 101 1.07 -6.82 -3.43
C LEU A 101 1.23 -5.77 -2.33
N ASP A 102 0.74 -4.55 -2.54
CA ASP A 102 0.64 -3.51 -1.51
C ASP A 102 -0.62 -2.65 -1.67
N MET A 103 -0.96 -1.88 -0.64
CA MET A 103 -2.06 -0.91 -0.71
C MET A 103 -1.57 0.54 -0.71
N ALA A 104 -0.26 0.74 -0.64
CA ALA A 104 0.36 2.06 -0.59
C ALA A 104 1.57 2.08 -1.52
N MET A 105 1.77 3.22 -2.17
CA MET A 105 2.80 3.38 -3.18
C MET A 105 4.08 3.96 -2.57
N SER A 106 5.21 3.88 -3.29
CA SER A 106 6.47 4.50 -2.88
C SER A 106 6.31 6.01 -2.72
N LEU A 107 6.84 6.57 -1.61
CA LEU A 107 6.70 7.98 -1.24
C LEU A 107 7.18 8.95 -2.32
N SER A 108 6.42 10.05 -2.47
CA SER A 108 6.79 11.18 -3.32
C SER A 108 7.85 12.06 -2.64
N ARG A 109 8.47 12.95 -3.43
CA ARG A 109 9.34 14.02 -2.94
C ARG A 109 9.08 15.29 -3.75
N PRO A 110 8.89 16.45 -3.10
CA PRO A 110 8.74 17.72 -3.81
C PRO A 110 9.96 18.03 -4.69
N HIS A 111 9.75 18.77 -5.79
CA HIS A 111 10.86 19.29 -6.58
C HIS A 111 11.71 20.23 -5.71
N PRO A 112 13.05 20.08 -5.68
CA PRO A 112 13.91 20.76 -4.70
C PRO A 112 13.88 22.30 -4.81
N GLU A 113 13.66 22.82 -6.01
CA GLU A 113 13.71 24.28 -6.28
C GLU A 113 12.35 24.89 -6.64
N ARG A 114 11.38 24.06 -7.06
CA ARG A 114 10.10 24.49 -7.65
C ARG A 114 8.95 23.57 -7.19
N PRO A 115 8.79 23.37 -5.86
CA PRO A 115 7.89 22.36 -5.31
C PRO A 115 6.41 22.58 -5.67
N HIS A 116 6.03 23.81 -6.04
CA HIS A 116 4.65 24.21 -6.32
C HIS A 116 4.37 24.51 -7.80
N ASP A 117 5.29 24.13 -8.70
CA ASP A 117 5.13 24.30 -10.14
C ASP A 117 5.45 23.03 -10.92
N VAL A 118 6.37 22.21 -10.40
CA VAL A 118 6.92 21.03 -11.08
C VAL A 118 6.95 19.86 -10.12
N CYS A 119 6.55 18.68 -10.61
CA CYS A 119 6.67 17.45 -9.85
C CYS A 119 8.14 17.13 -9.55
N GLY A 120 8.42 16.66 -8.33
CA GLY A 120 9.66 15.95 -8.03
C GLY A 120 9.50 14.46 -8.32
N VAL A 121 9.82 13.62 -7.35
CA VAL A 121 9.48 12.19 -7.41
C VAL A 121 7.98 12.07 -7.13
N LYS A 122 7.21 11.51 -8.05
CA LYS A 122 5.78 11.27 -7.84
C LYS A 122 5.58 9.98 -7.05
N LEU A 123 4.41 9.90 -6.42
CA LEU A 123 3.99 8.71 -5.72
C LEU A 123 4.03 7.50 -6.68
N GLY A 124 4.69 6.41 -6.27
CA GLY A 124 4.83 5.19 -7.09
C GLY A 124 5.95 5.18 -8.13
N ASP A 125 6.61 6.31 -8.43
CA ASP A 125 7.65 6.38 -9.48
C ASP A 125 8.75 5.31 -9.27
N ALA A 126 9.23 5.14 -8.03
CA ALA A 126 10.30 4.18 -7.73
C ALA A 126 9.87 2.71 -7.93
N GLN A 127 8.57 2.39 -7.79
CA GLN A 127 8.06 1.06 -8.10
C GLN A 127 7.95 0.85 -9.61
N PHE A 128 7.43 1.85 -10.33
CA PHE A 128 7.27 1.79 -11.78
C PHE A 128 8.61 1.76 -12.53
N GLU A 129 9.66 2.42 -12.01
CA GLU A 129 11.02 2.34 -12.57
C GLU A 129 11.56 0.91 -12.60
N MET A 130 11.13 0.05 -11.68
CA MET A 130 11.55 -1.35 -11.60
C MET A 130 10.67 -2.31 -12.43
N ALA A 131 9.69 -1.82 -13.18
CA ALA A 131 8.75 -2.67 -13.94
C ALA A 131 9.50 -3.69 -14.84
N GLY A 132 10.54 -3.25 -15.53
CA GLY A 132 11.34 -4.13 -16.40
C GLY A 132 12.11 -5.23 -15.64
N GLU A 133 12.43 -5.04 -14.35
CA GLU A 133 13.06 -6.08 -13.52
C GLU A 133 12.05 -7.15 -13.11
N TRP A 134 10.84 -6.72 -12.73
CA TRP A 134 9.71 -7.61 -12.41
C TRP A 134 9.27 -8.45 -13.61
N GLU A 135 9.16 -7.83 -14.79
CA GLU A 135 8.85 -8.53 -16.03
C GLU A 135 9.90 -9.60 -16.37
N LYS A 136 11.19 -9.26 -16.27
CA LYS A 136 12.30 -10.21 -16.51
C LYS A 136 12.28 -11.37 -15.52
N ALA A 137 11.91 -11.12 -14.26
CA ALA A 137 11.77 -12.16 -13.25
C ALA A 137 10.54 -13.06 -13.46
N GLY A 138 9.62 -12.70 -14.36
CA GLY A 138 8.37 -13.43 -14.57
C GLY A 138 7.49 -13.42 -13.33
N ARG A 139 7.56 -12.34 -12.53
CA ARG A 139 6.79 -12.18 -11.30
C ARG A 139 5.83 -11.01 -11.40
N LEU A 140 4.63 -11.20 -10.89
CA LEU A 140 3.65 -10.14 -10.67
C LEU A 140 4.03 -9.28 -9.46
N ALA A 141 4.07 -7.97 -9.68
CA ALA A 141 3.91 -6.95 -8.65
C ALA A 141 2.62 -6.16 -8.94
N LEU A 142 1.68 -6.19 -8.01
CA LEU A 142 0.42 -5.44 -8.09
C LEU A 142 0.42 -4.38 -6.99
N VAL A 143 0.58 -3.12 -7.37
CA VAL A 143 0.79 -2.00 -6.46
C VAL A 143 -0.47 -1.16 -6.33
N GLY A 144 -0.66 -0.51 -5.19
CA GLY A 144 -1.75 0.42 -4.94
C GLY A 144 -3.13 -0.22 -4.98
N ILE A 145 -3.34 -1.35 -4.29
CA ILE A 145 -4.64 -2.04 -4.21
C ILE A 145 -5.45 -1.70 -2.96
N GLY A 146 -5.42 -0.43 -2.57
CA GLY A 146 -6.20 0.13 -1.48
C GLY A 146 -7.56 0.64 -1.96
N VAL A 147 -7.95 1.81 -1.45
CA VAL A 147 -9.15 2.53 -1.90
C VAL A 147 -8.71 3.60 -2.92
N GLU A 148 -7.81 4.50 -2.52
CA GLU A 148 -7.18 5.50 -3.39
C GLU A 148 -5.66 5.56 -3.12
N PRO A 149 -4.81 4.93 -3.96
CA PRO A 149 -5.13 4.18 -5.18
C PRO A 149 -5.74 2.78 -4.91
N GLY A 150 -6.45 2.24 -5.89
CA GLY A 150 -7.00 0.89 -5.91
C GLY A 150 -8.44 0.85 -6.40
N LEU A 151 -9.39 1.02 -5.49
CA LEU A 151 -10.81 1.06 -5.82
C LEU A 151 -11.14 2.21 -6.80
N SER A 152 -10.53 3.37 -6.62
CA SER A 152 -10.68 4.52 -7.52
C SER A 152 -10.23 4.18 -8.95
N ASP A 153 -9.09 3.49 -9.11
CA ASP A 153 -8.58 3.02 -10.40
C ASP A 153 -9.52 1.98 -11.04
N VAL A 154 -10.07 1.07 -10.23
CA VAL A 154 -11.05 0.07 -10.71
C VAL A 154 -12.33 0.74 -11.18
N PHE A 155 -12.83 1.76 -10.47
CA PHE A 155 -14.00 2.53 -10.90
C PHE A 155 -13.73 3.33 -12.17
N ALA A 156 -12.57 3.97 -12.28
CA ALA A 156 -12.16 4.65 -13.50
C ALA A 156 -12.12 3.69 -14.70
N ARG A 157 -11.53 2.50 -14.52
CA ARG A 157 -11.47 1.49 -15.58
C ARG A 157 -12.85 0.96 -15.95
N TYR A 158 -13.68 0.66 -14.96
CA TYR A 158 -15.06 0.21 -15.19
C TYR A 158 -15.88 1.25 -15.96
N ALA A 159 -15.75 2.53 -15.60
CA ALA A 159 -16.44 3.62 -16.30
C ALA A 159 -16.01 3.71 -17.77
N ALA A 160 -14.72 3.52 -18.05
CA ALA A 160 -14.18 3.54 -19.42
C ALA A 160 -14.65 2.34 -20.26
N ASP A 161 -14.87 1.18 -19.64
CA ASP A 161 -15.29 -0.04 -20.35
C ASP A 161 -16.81 -0.11 -20.54
N GLU A 162 -17.59 0.35 -19.55
CA GLU A 162 -19.02 0.01 -19.46
C GLU A 162 -19.96 1.21 -19.50
N LEU A 163 -19.47 2.42 -19.20
CA LEU A 163 -20.34 3.59 -18.97
C LEU A 163 -20.17 4.72 -19.99
N PHE A 164 -18.97 4.90 -20.54
CA PHE A 164 -18.66 6.04 -21.41
C PHE A 164 -17.84 5.61 -22.63
N ASP A 165 -18.16 6.17 -23.80
CA ASP A 165 -17.33 6.02 -25.01
C ASP A 165 -16.00 6.78 -24.88
N HIS A 166 -16.01 7.90 -24.14
CA HIS A 166 -14.85 8.75 -23.89
C HIS A 166 -14.96 9.41 -22.52
N ILE A 167 -13.87 9.44 -21.77
CA ILE A 167 -13.75 10.11 -20.48
C ILE A 167 -12.83 11.31 -20.67
N GLU A 168 -13.36 12.52 -20.46
CA GLU A 168 -12.60 13.78 -20.55
C GLU A 168 -11.90 14.10 -19.22
N GLU A 169 -12.53 13.77 -18.09
CA GLU A 169 -12.05 14.09 -16.75
C GLU A 169 -12.41 12.96 -15.76
N ILE A 170 -11.52 12.70 -14.82
CA ILE A 170 -11.76 11.85 -13.65
C ILE A 170 -11.43 12.67 -12.41
N GLY A 171 -12.44 12.91 -11.56
CA GLY A 171 -12.27 13.51 -10.25
C GLY A 171 -12.47 12.47 -9.15
N ILE A 172 -11.45 12.30 -8.30
CA ILE A 172 -11.50 11.42 -7.12
C ILE A 172 -11.77 12.30 -5.90
N ARG A 173 -12.86 12.03 -5.16
CA ARG A 173 -13.23 12.75 -3.93
C ARG A 173 -13.21 11.77 -2.76
N ASP A 174 -12.23 11.94 -1.87
CA ASP A 174 -12.13 11.22 -0.61
C ASP A 174 -12.55 12.14 0.54
N GLY A 175 -13.36 11.62 1.46
CA GLY A 175 -13.87 12.37 2.59
C GLY A 175 -14.44 11.44 3.66
N ALA A 176 -14.28 11.85 4.91
CA ALA A 176 -14.81 11.13 6.07
C ALA A 176 -15.41 12.12 7.08
N ASP A 177 -16.54 11.74 7.68
CA ASP A 177 -17.19 12.47 8.79
C ASP A 177 -17.11 11.62 10.08
N LEU A 178 -15.91 11.12 10.37
CA LEU A 178 -15.65 10.26 11.52
C LEU A 178 -15.45 11.10 12.78
N THR A 179 -16.26 10.85 13.80
CA THR A 179 -16.13 11.47 15.13
C THR A 179 -15.59 10.49 16.15
N VAL A 180 -14.71 10.94 17.06
CA VAL A 180 -14.27 10.16 18.21
C VAL A 180 -14.86 10.79 19.47
N ASP A 181 -15.83 10.10 20.07
CA ASP A 181 -16.54 10.57 21.26
C ASP A 181 -15.56 10.96 22.38
N GLY A 182 -15.75 12.17 22.92
CA GLY A 182 -14.94 12.70 24.01
C GLY A 182 -13.64 13.39 23.59
N TYR A 183 -13.37 13.54 22.30
CA TYR A 183 -12.21 14.25 21.79
C TYR A 183 -12.62 15.31 20.76
N ASP A 184 -12.12 16.54 20.92
CA ASP A 184 -12.31 17.62 19.93
C ASP A 184 -11.50 17.36 18.64
N PHE A 185 -10.41 16.60 18.75
CA PHE A 185 -9.56 16.19 17.63
C PHE A 185 -8.91 14.84 17.93
N ALA A 186 -9.09 13.89 17.01
CA ALA A 186 -8.49 12.57 17.08
C ALA A 186 -8.21 12.06 15.66
N PRO A 187 -6.94 12.02 15.22
CA PRO A 187 -6.62 11.47 13.90
C PRO A 187 -6.90 9.96 13.90
N SER A 188 -7.54 9.48 12.84
CA SER A 188 -7.85 8.04 12.67
C SER A 188 -6.62 7.20 12.31
N PHE A 189 -5.52 7.86 11.91
CA PHE A 189 -4.23 7.26 11.57
C PHE A 189 -3.06 8.10 12.09
N SER A 190 -1.84 7.79 11.61
CA SER A 190 -0.61 8.47 12.02
C SER A 190 -0.71 9.98 11.83
N ILE A 191 -0.51 10.75 12.91
CA ILE A 191 -0.48 12.21 12.87
C ILE A 191 0.59 12.74 11.90
N TRP A 192 1.69 12.01 11.72
CA TRP A 192 2.74 12.39 10.77
C TRP A 192 2.26 12.31 9.32
N THR A 193 1.45 11.30 9.01
CA THR A 193 0.84 11.15 7.69
C THR A 193 -0.13 12.28 7.43
N THR A 194 -0.99 12.60 8.41
CA THR A 194 -1.91 13.75 8.30
C THR A 194 -1.16 15.07 8.06
N ILE A 195 -0.06 15.31 8.80
CA ILE A 195 0.77 16.51 8.61
C ILE A 195 1.40 16.50 7.20
N GLU A 196 1.94 15.38 6.76
CA GLU A 196 2.56 15.23 5.45
C GLU A 196 1.55 15.48 4.32
N GLU A 197 0.34 14.93 4.41
CA GLU A 197 -0.75 15.14 3.45
C GLU A 197 -1.14 16.61 3.32
N CYS A 198 -1.17 17.35 4.43
CA CYS A 198 -1.48 18.78 4.42
C CYS A 198 -0.33 19.66 3.89
N LEU A 199 0.91 19.16 3.86
CA LEU A 199 2.10 19.96 3.52
C LEU A 199 2.70 19.60 2.16
N ASN A 200 2.44 18.39 1.65
CA ASN A 200 2.93 17.98 0.35
C ASN A 200 2.19 18.73 -0.77
N PRO A 201 2.92 19.24 -1.79
CA PRO A 201 2.30 19.82 -2.98
C PRO A 201 1.41 18.77 -3.67
N PRO A 202 0.14 19.07 -3.97
CA PRO A 202 -0.71 18.16 -4.74
C PRO A 202 -0.12 17.95 -6.12
N VAL A 203 -0.24 16.73 -6.64
CA VAL A 203 0.19 16.36 -7.99
C VAL A 203 -1.05 16.29 -8.87
N VAL A 204 -1.07 17.11 -9.91
CA VAL A 204 -2.22 17.25 -10.83
C VAL A 204 -1.78 16.91 -12.24
N TYR A 205 -2.67 16.28 -13.00
CA TYR A 205 -2.50 16.05 -14.44
C TYR A 205 -3.58 16.81 -15.21
N GLU A 206 -3.16 17.56 -16.21
CA GLU A 206 -4.07 18.22 -17.17
C GLU A 206 -3.66 17.87 -18.60
N ALA A 207 -4.64 17.54 -19.44
CA ALA A 207 -4.40 17.31 -20.86
C ALA A 207 -3.78 18.55 -21.51
N GLY A 208 -2.68 18.37 -22.24
CA GLY A 208 -1.93 19.45 -22.90
C GLY A 208 -0.90 20.16 -22.00
N ARG A 209 -1.02 20.05 -20.67
CA ARG A 209 -0.02 20.57 -19.72
C ARG A 209 0.88 19.48 -19.16
N GLY A 210 0.35 18.28 -18.96
CA GLY A 210 1.02 17.18 -18.29
C GLY A 210 0.92 17.27 -16.77
N TRP A 211 1.85 16.61 -16.08
CA TRP A 211 1.93 16.59 -14.62
C TRP A 211 2.56 17.87 -14.06
N PHE A 212 1.93 18.47 -13.05
CA PHE A 212 2.42 19.64 -12.33
C PHE A 212 2.03 19.58 -10.85
N THR A 213 2.52 20.54 -10.07
CA THR A 213 2.13 20.71 -8.67
C THR A 213 1.61 22.13 -8.41
N THR A 214 0.97 22.34 -7.27
CA THR A 214 0.52 23.65 -6.80
C THR A 214 0.85 23.85 -5.31
N PRO A 215 0.61 25.03 -4.71
CA PRO A 215 0.64 25.17 -3.25
C PRO A 215 -0.45 24.31 -2.58
N PRO A 216 -0.20 23.72 -1.39
CA PRO A 216 -1.24 23.05 -0.63
C PRO A 216 -2.45 23.96 -0.39
N PHE A 217 -3.66 23.43 -0.55
CA PHE A 217 -4.93 24.16 -0.39
C PHE A 217 -5.09 25.38 -1.33
N SER A 218 -4.46 25.37 -2.51
CA SER A 218 -4.56 26.48 -3.48
C SER A 218 -5.86 26.53 -4.28
N GLU A 219 -6.61 25.43 -4.33
CA GLU A 219 -7.84 25.28 -5.11
C GLU A 219 -9.02 24.91 -4.20
N PRO A 220 -10.26 25.27 -4.59
CA PRO A 220 -11.45 24.84 -3.87
C PRO A 220 -11.66 23.31 -4.01
N GLU A 221 -12.22 22.69 -2.97
CA GLU A 221 -12.77 21.31 -3.03
C GLU A 221 -14.04 21.21 -3.90
#